data_AF-A0A5B1L2E2-F1
#
_entry.id   AF-A0A5B1L2E2-F1
#
_cell.length_a   1.000
_cell.length_b   1.000
_cell.length_c   1.000
_cell.angle_alpha   90.00
_cell.angle_beta   90.00
_cell.angle_gamma   90.00
#
_symmetry.space_group_name_H-M   'P 1'
#
loop_
_entity.id
_entity.type
_entity.pdbx_description
1 polymer ?
#
loop_
_entity_poly.entity_id
_entity_poly.type
_entity_poly.pdbx_seq_one_letter_code
_entity_poly.pdbx_strand_id
1 'polypeptide(L)'
;MSDEEEYSGSEEEEVEEEVPETKPAPKQEGEGDPEFIKRQDQKRSDLDEQLKEYINEWRKQRAKEEDELKRLKEKQAKRKVSRAEEEKRLAQKKKEEEERRVREIEEKKQRDIEEKRQRLEEAEKKRQAMLQAMKDASKTGPNFTIQKKSENFGVSNAQLERNKTKEQLEEEKKISLSIRIKPLTIEGLSVDKLRQKAQELWECIVKLETEKYDLEERQKRQDYDLKELKERQKQQLRHKALKKGLDPEALTGKHPPKIQVASKYERRVDTRSYDDKKKLFEGDLEKLNKDFLEKVWQERAEQFG
;
A
#
# COMPACT_ATOMS: atom_id res chain seq x y z
N MET A 1 -23.58 -7.14 3.50
CA MET A 1 -23.50 -8.31 2.62
C MET A 1 -22.34 -9.13 3.12
N SER A 2 -22.65 -10.35 3.56
CA SER A 2 -21.68 -11.36 3.97
C SER A 2 -20.70 -11.63 2.84
N ASP A 3 -19.43 -11.79 3.18
CA ASP A 3 -18.58 -12.72 2.45
C ASP A 3 -17.63 -13.39 3.45
N GLU A 4 -17.85 -14.69 3.59
CA GLU A 4 -17.26 -15.63 4.51
C GLU A 4 -16.14 -16.30 3.71
N GLU A 5 -14.88 -15.89 3.89
CA GLU A 5 -13.77 -16.55 3.19
C GLU A 5 -13.55 -17.95 3.77
N GLU A 6 -14.12 -18.93 3.06
CA GLU A 6 -13.84 -20.36 3.16
C GLU A 6 -12.32 -20.61 3.13
N TYR A 7 -11.84 -21.09 4.26
CA TYR A 7 -10.52 -21.67 4.42
C TYR A 7 -10.48 -22.98 3.63
N SER A 8 -9.79 -22.97 2.48
CA SER A 8 -9.41 -24.16 1.71
C SER A 8 -8.61 -25.10 2.63
N GLY A 9 -9.31 -26.13 3.13
CA GLY A 9 -8.70 -27.26 3.79
C GLY A 9 -7.81 -28.00 2.79
N SER A 10 -6.57 -28.25 3.17
CA SER A 10 -5.72 -29.22 2.48
C SER A 10 -6.43 -30.57 2.51
N GLU A 11 -6.81 -31.08 1.34
CA GLU A 11 -7.13 -32.48 1.14
C GLU A 11 -5.92 -33.30 1.60
N GLU A 12 -6.07 -33.94 2.75
CA GLU A 12 -5.21 -35.03 3.18
C GLU A 12 -5.41 -36.17 2.17
N GLU A 13 -4.36 -36.46 1.40
CA GLU A 13 -4.28 -37.61 0.52
C GLU A 13 -4.33 -38.87 1.39
N GLU A 14 -5.50 -39.47 1.48
CA GLU A 14 -5.77 -40.73 2.19
C GLU A 14 -5.05 -41.85 1.43
N VAL A 15 -3.83 -42.18 1.87
CA VAL A 15 -3.08 -43.35 1.40
C VAL A 15 -3.76 -44.58 2.01
N GLU A 16 -4.63 -45.25 1.25
CA GLU A 16 -5.10 -46.60 1.54
C GLU A 16 -3.89 -47.55 1.55
N GLU A 17 -3.37 -47.83 2.74
CA GLU A 17 -2.41 -48.91 2.97
C GLU A 17 -3.17 -50.25 2.95
N GLU A 18 -3.08 -50.99 1.84
CA GLU A 18 -3.60 -52.35 1.74
C GLU A 18 -2.97 -53.25 2.82
N VAL A 19 -3.78 -53.65 3.80
CA VAL A 19 -3.43 -54.65 4.80
C VAL A 19 -3.39 -56.04 4.14
N PRO A 20 -2.26 -56.75 4.10
CA PRO A 20 -2.25 -58.11 3.58
C PRO A 20 -2.99 -59.05 4.53
N GLU A 21 -4.03 -59.70 4.02
CA GLU A 21 -4.81 -60.75 4.70
C GLU A 21 -3.90 -61.90 5.14
N THR A 22 -3.50 -61.91 6.42
CA THR A 22 -2.87 -63.07 7.05
C THR A 22 -3.94 -64.07 7.48
N LYS A 23 -3.96 -65.23 6.83
CA LYS A 23 -4.82 -66.38 7.16
C LYS A 23 -4.72 -66.74 8.66
N PRO A 24 -5.81 -67.13 9.34
CA PRO A 24 -5.76 -67.52 10.74
C PRO A 24 -5.14 -68.92 10.88
N ALA A 25 -4.06 -69.04 11.66
CA ALA A 25 -3.57 -70.31 12.17
C ALA A 25 -4.46 -70.80 13.33
N PRO A 26 -4.63 -72.12 13.53
CA PRO A 26 -5.59 -72.65 14.49
C PRO A 26 -5.13 -72.38 15.93
N LYS A 27 -6.04 -71.90 16.77
CA LYS A 27 -5.87 -71.83 18.22
C LYS A 27 -5.63 -73.25 18.77
N GLN A 28 -4.46 -73.49 19.34
CA GLN A 28 -4.28 -74.56 20.32
C GLN A 28 -4.65 -74.00 21.69
N GLU A 29 -5.79 -74.44 22.19
CA GLU A 29 -6.15 -74.31 23.59
C GLU A 29 -5.26 -75.27 24.39
N GLY A 30 -4.25 -74.70 25.06
CA GLY A 30 -3.53 -75.37 26.13
C GLY A 30 -3.56 -74.42 27.33
N GLU A 31 -4.18 -74.85 28.43
CA GLU A 31 -4.08 -74.18 29.73
C GLU A 31 -2.60 -73.99 30.07
N GLY A 32 -2.10 -72.77 29.87
CA GLY A 32 -0.75 -72.40 30.23
C GLY A 32 -0.61 -72.30 31.74
N ASP A 33 0.55 -72.73 32.25
CA ASP A 33 0.94 -72.61 33.66
C ASP A 33 0.54 -71.24 34.25
N PRO A 34 -0.30 -71.19 35.30
CA PRO A 34 -0.87 -69.94 35.82
C PRO A 34 0.18 -68.91 36.25
N GLU A 35 1.40 -69.35 36.60
CA GLU A 35 2.49 -68.44 36.96
C GLU A 35 3.10 -67.73 35.74
N PHE A 36 3.14 -68.41 34.58
CA PHE A 36 3.61 -67.83 33.31
C PHE A 36 2.61 -66.81 32.74
N ILE A 37 1.31 -67.13 32.81
CA ILE A 37 0.24 -66.20 32.40
C ILE A 37 0.25 -64.95 33.28
N LYS A 38 0.36 -65.11 34.60
CA LYS A 38 0.44 -63.97 35.54
C LYS A 38 1.65 -63.07 35.28
N ARG A 39 2.80 -63.64 34.90
CA ARG A 39 4.00 -62.85 34.54
C ARG A 39 3.85 -62.15 33.19
N GLN A 40 3.14 -62.74 32.24
CA GLN A 40 2.84 -62.11 30.96
C GLN A 40 1.82 -60.97 31.14
N ASP A 41 0.79 -61.18 31.95
CA ASP A 41 -0.22 -60.17 32.29
C ASP A 41 0.38 -59.01 33.09
N GLN A 42 1.30 -59.27 34.02
CA GLN A 42 2.03 -58.21 34.71
C GLN A 42 2.85 -57.37 33.72
N LYS A 43 3.59 -58.00 32.81
CA LYS A 43 4.37 -57.28 31.78
C LYS A 43 3.48 -56.47 30.84
N ARG A 44 2.29 -56.97 30.49
CA ARG A 44 1.30 -56.23 29.69
C ARG A 44 0.74 -55.06 30.48
N SER A 45 0.39 -55.25 31.75
CA SER A 45 -0.06 -54.18 32.65
C SER A 45 1.00 -53.10 32.83
N ASP A 46 2.27 -53.48 33.01
CA ASP A 46 3.38 -52.53 33.17
C ASP A 46 3.60 -51.70 31.89
N LEU A 47 3.47 -52.33 30.71
CA LEU A 47 3.53 -51.64 29.42
C LEU A 47 2.33 -50.70 29.20
N ASP A 48 1.13 -51.15 29.55
CA ASP A 48 -0.09 -50.34 29.48
C ASP A 48 -0.03 -49.14 30.44
N GLU A 49 0.61 -49.30 31.60
CA GLU A 49 0.83 -48.23 32.57
C GLU A 49 1.86 -47.21 32.07
N GLN A 50 2.98 -47.67 31.50
CA GLN A 50 3.96 -46.79 30.83
C GLN A 50 3.35 -46.01 29.65
N LEU A 51 2.51 -46.67 28.83
CA LEU A 51 1.80 -46.01 27.74
C LEU A 51 0.81 -44.96 28.26
N LYS A 52 0.07 -45.25 29.34
CA LYS A 52 -0.83 -44.28 29.99
C LYS A 52 -0.06 -43.09 30.55
N GLU A 53 1.08 -43.31 31.20
CA GLU A 53 1.95 -42.25 31.70
C GLU A 53 2.47 -41.37 30.56
N TYR A 54 2.97 -41.97 29.48
CA TYR A 54 3.43 -41.24 28.29
C TYR A 54 2.32 -40.40 27.64
N ILE A 55 1.12 -40.97 27.47
CA ILE A 55 -0.05 -40.25 26.94
C ILE A 55 -0.42 -39.08 27.86
N ASN A 56 -0.37 -39.26 29.18
CA ASN A 56 -0.67 -38.21 30.15
C ASN A 56 0.38 -37.11 30.15
N GLU A 57 1.67 -37.44 30.01
CA GLU A 57 2.75 -36.46 29.87
C GLU A 57 2.61 -35.66 28.58
N TRP A 58 2.32 -36.32 27.46
CA TRP A 58 2.11 -35.66 26.18
C TRP A 58 0.91 -34.70 26.23
N ARG A 59 -0.22 -35.12 26.82
CA ARG A 59 -1.38 -34.25 27.04
C ARG A 59 -1.05 -33.04 27.92
N LYS A 60 -0.27 -33.24 28.99
CA LYS A 60 0.19 -32.13 29.86
C LYS A 60 1.11 -31.16 29.11
N GLN A 61 2.00 -31.66 28.25
CA GLN A 61 2.86 -30.81 27.43
C GLN A 61 2.05 -30.00 26.43
N ARG A 62 1.16 -30.64 25.66
CA ARG A 62 0.22 -29.97 24.76
C ARG A 62 -0.64 -28.92 25.44
N ALA A 63 -1.21 -29.24 26.61
CA ALA A 63 -2.02 -28.28 27.37
C ALA A 63 -1.20 -27.05 27.80
N LYS A 64 0.05 -27.25 28.26
CA LYS A 64 0.95 -26.15 28.63
C LYS A 64 1.31 -25.27 27.43
N GLU A 65 1.62 -25.88 26.29
CA GLU A 65 1.95 -25.15 25.07
C GLU A 65 0.74 -24.37 24.53
N GLU A 66 -0.45 -24.97 24.55
CA GLU A 66 -1.70 -24.31 24.15
C GLU A 66 -2.03 -23.12 25.07
N ASP A 67 -1.88 -23.27 26.40
CA ASP A 67 -2.10 -22.19 27.37
C ASP A 67 -1.09 -21.05 27.20
N GLU A 68 0.19 -21.38 26.95
CA GLU A 68 1.22 -20.37 26.69
C GLU A 68 0.94 -19.62 25.39
N LEU A 69 0.56 -20.33 24.33
CA LEU A 69 0.20 -19.74 23.04
C LEU A 69 -1.04 -18.86 23.15
N LYS A 70 -2.04 -19.28 23.92
CA LYS A 70 -3.24 -18.48 24.23
C LYS A 70 -2.88 -17.21 25.00
N ARG A 71 -2.02 -17.31 26.02
CA ARG A 71 -1.53 -16.15 26.79
C ARG A 71 -0.74 -15.16 25.94
N LEU A 72 0.06 -15.64 24.99
CA LEU A 72 0.79 -14.79 24.04
C LEU A 72 -0.16 -14.07 23.07
N LYS A 73 -1.14 -14.79 22.51
CA LYS A 73 -2.19 -14.18 21.66
C LYS A 73 -2.99 -13.13 22.42
N GLU A 74 -3.36 -13.39 23.67
CA GLU A 74 -4.08 -12.43 24.50
C GLU A 74 -3.23 -11.18 24.80
N LYS A 75 -1.94 -11.33 25.11
CA LYS A 75 -1.01 -10.20 25.26
C LYS A 75 -0.89 -9.38 23.98
N GLN A 76 -0.81 -10.04 22.82
CA GLN A 76 -0.74 -9.36 21.53
C GLN A 76 -2.04 -8.60 21.22
N ALA A 77 -3.19 -9.21 21.48
CA ALA A 77 -4.50 -8.59 21.35
C ALA A 77 -4.63 -7.36 22.27
N LYS A 78 -4.25 -7.48 23.54
CA LYS A 78 -4.28 -6.38 24.52
C LYS A 78 -3.35 -5.23 24.11
N ARG A 79 -2.16 -5.52 23.59
CA ARG A 79 -1.26 -4.50 23.02
C ARG A 79 -1.85 -3.82 21.79
N LYS A 80 -2.58 -4.55 20.94
CA LYS A 80 -3.24 -3.97 19.75
C LYS A 80 -4.36 -3.02 20.15
N VAL A 81 -5.18 -3.41 21.14
CA VAL A 81 -6.25 -2.56 21.69
C VAL A 81 -5.68 -1.31 22.35
N SER A 82 -4.65 -1.45 23.21
CA SER A 82 -4.02 -0.31 23.86
C SER A 82 -3.40 0.68 22.86
N ARG A 83 -2.77 0.19 21.79
CA ARG A 83 -2.26 1.04 20.70
C ARG A 83 -3.39 1.75 19.95
N ALA A 84 -4.48 1.05 19.65
CA ALA A 84 -5.64 1.65 18.99
C ALA A 84 -6.31 2.73 19.86
N GLU A 85 -6.39 2.52 21.17
CA GLU A 85 -6.93 3.51 22.11
C GLU A 85 -6.02 4.74 22.22
N GLU A 86 -4.70 4.54 22.29
CA GLU A 86 -3.74 5.65 22.36
C GLU A 86 -3.70 6.47 21.07
N GLU A 87 -3.74 5.79 19.90
CA GLU A 87 -3.84 6.44 18.59
C GLU A 87 -5.15 7.22 18.46
N LYS A 88 -6.28 6.65 18.90
CA LYS A 88 -7.58 7.35 18.91
C LYS A 88 -7.54 8.58 19.81
N ARG A 89 -6.92 8.49 21.00
CA ARG A 89 -6.77 9.63 21.93
C ARG A 89 -5.88 10.73 21.34
N LEU A 90 -4.76 10.35 20.70
CA LEU A 90 -3.87 11.31 20.02
C LEU A 90 -4.56 11.96 18.80
N ALA A 91 -5.30 11.18 18.01
CA ALA A 91 -6.07 11.69 16.88
C ALA A 91 -7.17 12.65 17.33
N GLN A 92 -7.87 12.37 18.43
CA GLN A 92 -8.85 13.29 19.03
C GLN A 92 -8.19 14.60 19.46
N LYS A 93 -7.07 14.54 20.20
CA LYS A 93 -6.33 15.75 20.61
C LYS A 93 -5.83 16.56 19.42
N LYS A 94 -5.31 15.90 18.37
CA LYS A 94 -4.85 16.56 17.15
C LYS A 94 -6.00 17.23 16.40
N LYS A 95 -7.16 16.57 16.32
CA LYS A 95 -8.37 17.12 15.70
C LYS A 95 -8.88 18.34 16.47
N GLU A 96 -8.88 18.29 17.80
CA GLU A 96 -9.27 19.43 18.64
C GLU A 96 -8.30 20.63 18.48
N GLU A 97 -6.99 20.39 18.39
CA GLU A 97 -6.00 21.44 18.16
C GLU A 97 -6.12 22.04 16.74
N GLU A 98 -6.33 21.20 15.73
CA GLU A 98 -6.57 21.64 14.36
C GLU A 98 -7.87 22.44 14.25
N GLU A 99 -8.96 21.99 14.88
CA GLU A 99 -10.24 22.70 14.90
C GLU A 99 -10.15 24.04 15.66
N ARG A 100 -9.29 24.14 16.69
CA ARG A 100 -8.97 25.43 17.33
C ARG A 100 -8.21 26.36 16.39
N ARG A 101 -7.16 25.86 15.71
CA ARG A 101 -6.42 26.67 14.72
C ARG A 101 -7.29 27.14 13.56
N VAL A 102 -8.16 26.27 13.05
CA VAL A 102 -9.10 26.64 11.96
C VAL A 102 -10.07 27.72 12.45
N ARG A 103 -10.62 27.59 13.66
CA ARG A 103 -11.47 28.62 14.27
C ARG A 103 -10.74 29.95 14.45
N GLU A 104 -9.50 29.94 14.94
CA GLU A 104 -8.69 31.15 15.09
C GLU A 104 -8.37 31.82 13.74
N ILE A 105 -8.08 31.04 12.70
CA ILE A 105 -7.83 31.55 11.35
C ILE A 105 -9.11 32.13 10.74
N GLU A 106 -10.26 31.47 10.93
CA GLU A 106 -11.55 31.92 10.43
C GLU A 106 -12.01 33.20 11.15
N GLU A 107 -11.83 33.28 12.47
CA GLU A 107 -12.13 34.48 13.26
C GLU A 107 -11.21 35.65 12.89
N LYS A 108 -9.90 35.40 12.67
CA LYS A 108 -8.97 36.42 12.18
C LYS A 108 -9.33 36.88 10.77
N LYS A 109 -9.74 35.96 9.89
CA LYS A 109 -10.18 36.29 8.54
C LYS A 109 -11.47 37.09 8.55
N GLN A 110 -12.41 36.80 9.45
CA GLN A 110 -13.64 37.58 9.63
C GLN A 110 -13.32 38.98 10.16
N ARG A 111 -12.42 39.12 11.16
CA ARG A 111 -11.93 40.42 11.64
C ARG A 111 -11.24 41.23 10.55
N ASP A 112 -10.39 40.62 9.73
CA ASP A 112 -9.73 41.28 8.60
C ASP A 112 -10.74 41.73 7.51
N ILE A 113 -11.82 40.97 7.30
CA ILE A 113 -12.90 41.34 6.37
C ILE A 113 -13.73 42.50 6.93
N GLU A 114 -14.05 42.48 8.22
CA GLU A 114 -14.78 43.56 8.89
C GLU A 114 -13.97 44.85 8.97
N GLU A 115 -12.67 44.77 9.28
CA GLU A 115 -11.77 45.93 9.30
C GLU A 115 -11.60 46.53 7.91
N LYS A 116 -11.45 45.69 6.86
CA LYS A 116 -11.44 46.17 5.47
C LYS A 116 -12.76 46.78 5.06
N ARG A 117 -13.89 46.22 5.49
CA ARG A 117 -15.22 46.77 5.23
C ARG A 117 -15.39 48.12 5.92
N GLN A 118 -15.01 48.26 7.19
CA GLN A 118 -15.03 49.54 7.90
C GLN A 118 -14.09 50.56 7.26
N ARG A 119 -12.88 50.16 6.85
CA ARG A 119 -11.93 51.04 6.17
C ARG A 119 -12.44 51.50 4.79
N LEU A 120 -13.16 50.64 4.06
CA LEU A 120 -13.81 51.01 2.80
C LEU A 120 -15.02 51.92 3.05
N GLU A 121 -15.79 51.70 4.12
CA GLU A 121 -16.93 52.54 4.51
C GLU A 121 -16.48 53.92 5.00
N GLU A 122 -15.40 54.02 5.77
CA GLU A 122 -14.77 55.28 6.15
C GLU A 122 -14.15 56.00 4.96
N ALA A 123 -13.51 55.27 4.04
CA ALA A 123 -12.98 55.83 2.81
C ALA A 123 -14.10 56.27 1.85
N GLU A 124 -15.22 55.56 1.79
CA GLU A 124 -16.41 55.93 1.00
C GLU A 124 -17.11 57.14 1.62
N LYS A 125 -17.25 57.21 2.94
CA LYS A 125 -17.79 58.37 3.65
C LYS A 125 -16.89 59.60 3.47
N LYS A 126 -15.57 59.42 3.55
CA LYS A 126 -14.58 60.48 3.28
C LYS A 126 -14.57 60.89 1.81
N ARG A 127 -14.74 59.93 0.89
CA ARG A 127 -14.85 60.18 -0.55
C ARG A 127 -16.18 60.84 -0.91
N GLN A 128 -17.29 60.49 -0.28
CA GLN A 128 -18.58 61.19 -0.42
C GLN A 128 -18.48 62.61 0.12
N ALA A 129 -17.86 62.82 1.28
CA ALA A 129 -17.62 64.16 1.81
C ALA A 129 -16.73 64.99 0.87
N MET A 130 -15.68 64.38 0.30
CA MET A 130 -14.79 65.04 -0.66
C MET A 130 -15.43 65.22 -2.04
N LEU A 131 -16.26 64.30 -2.52
CA LEU A 131 -17.05 64.45 -3.74
C LEU A 131 -18.16 65.46 -3.56
N GLN A 132 -18.73 65.61 -2.36
CA GLN A 132 -19.67 66.67 -2.07
C GLN A 132 -18.96 68.04 -2.05
N ALA A 133 -17.74 68.11 -1.52
CA ALA A 133 -16.89 69.30 -1.59
C ALA A 133 -16.31 69.59 -3.00
N MET A 134 -16.13 68.57 -3.85
CA MET A 134 -15.57 68.70 -5.20
C MET A 134 -16.64 68.73 -6.30
N LYS A 135 -17.88 68.32 -6.03
CA LYS A 135 -19.03 68.55 -6.93
C LYS A 135 -19.39 70.04 -6.99
N ASP A 136 -18.94 70.82 -6.01
CA ASP A 136 -18.88 72.29 -6.07
C ASP A 136 -17.72 72.83 -6.94
N ALA A 137 -16.80 71.97 -7.40
CA ALA A 137 -15.61 72.33 -8.17
C ALA A 137 -15.34 71.34 -9.34
N SER A 138 -16.28 71.29 -10.29
CA SER A 138 -16.08 71.10 -11.74
C SER A 138 -14.92 70.20 -12.28
N LYS A 139 -15.35 69.12 -12.97
CA LYS A 139 -14.92 68.60 -14.30
C LYS A 139 -13.50 68.02 -14.52
N THR A 140 -13.51 67.02 -15.42
CA THR A 140 -12.45 66.52 -16.34
C THR A 140 -11.37 65.52 -15.86
N GLY A 141 -11.59 64.23 -16.17
CA GLY A 141 -10.84 63.48 -17.20
C GLY A 141 -9.56 62.69 -16.84
N PRO A 142 -9.24 61.56 -17.53
CA PRO A 142 -8.56 60.37 -16.96
C PRO A 142 -7.24 59.92 -17.66
N ASN A 143 -6.47 58.96 -17.11
CA ASN A 143 -6.10 57.68 -17.79
C ASN A 143 -5.05 56.74 -17.10
N PHE A 144 -5.43 55.47 -16.98
CA PHE A 144 -4.72 54.18 -17.19
C PHE A 144 -3.35 53.80 -16.56
N THR A 145 -3.31 52.60 -15.94
CA THR A 145 -2.12 51.72 -15.85
C THR A 145 -2.55 50.24 -15.83
N ILE A 146 -1.97 49.42 -16.72
CA ILE A 146 -2.22 47.96 -16.87
C ILE A 146 -1.28 47.19 -15.92
N GLN A 147 -1.82 46.29 -15.09
CA GLN A 147 -1.05 45.39 -14.23
C GLN A 147 -1.02 43.97 -14.85
N LYS A 148 0.18 43.46 -15.15
CA LYS A 148 0.40 42.06 -15.57
C LYS A 148 0.16 41.11 -14.38
N LYS A 149 -0.76 40.15 -14.54
CA LYS A 149 -0.98 39.05 -13.60
C LYS A 149 0.14 38.02 -13.71
N SER A 150 0.69 37.61 -12.56
CA SER A 150 1.67 36.54 -12.39
C SER A 150 1.08 35.14 -12.61
N GLU A 151 1.72 34.35 -13.46
CA GLU A 151 1.49 32.92 -13.66
C GLU A 151 2.05 32.12 -12.48
N ASN A 152 1.27 31.92 -11.41
CA ASN A 152 1.69 31.00 -10.35
C ASN A 152 0.54 30.19 -9.72
N PHE A 153 -0.56 30.04 -10.45
CA PHE A 153 -1.73 29.29 -9.99
C PHE A 153 -1.70 27.86 -10.55
N GLY A 154 -1.39 26.86 -9.71
CA GLY A 154 -1.73 25.47 -10.05
C GLY A 154 -0.89 24.34 -9.45
N VAL A 155 0.19 24.59 -8.74
CA VAL A 155 0.93 23.48 -8.09
C VAL A 155 0.27 23.18 -6.75
N SER A 156 -0.38 22.01 -6.66
CA SER A 156 -0.95 21.53 -5.39
C SER A 156 0.15 21.47 -4.31
N ASN A 157 -0.17 21.83 -3.07
CA ASN A 157 0.77 21.77 -1.94
C ASN A 157 1.46 20.38 -1.84
N ALA A 158 0.77 19.30 -2.21
CA ALA A 158 1.33 17.95 -2.24
C ALA A 158 2.43 17.73 -3.30
N GLN A 159 2.38 18.44 -4.44
CA GLN A 159 3.43 18.41 -5.44
C GLN A 159 4.63 19.28 -5.04
N LEU A 160 4.42 20.37 -4.31
CA LEU A 160 5.51 21.17 -3.74
C LEU A 160 6.29 20.39 -2.69
N GLU A 161 5.62 19.68 -1.79
CA GLU A 161 6.25 18.80 -0.77
C GLU A 161 7.08 17.67 -1.38
N ARG A 162 6.64 17.09 -2.50
CA ARG A 162 7.36 16.02 -3.21
C ARG A 162 8.59 16.53 -3.98
N ASN A 163 8.68 17.84 -4.25
CA ASN A 163 9.82 18.47 -4.93
C ASN A 163 10.78 19.17 -3.97
N LYS A 164 10.63 19.00 -2.65
CA LYS A 164 11.62 19.49 -1.69
C LYS A 164 12.94 18.76 -1.90
N THR A 165 14.02 19.53 -2.03
CA THR A 165 15.36 18.94 -2.14
C THR A 165 15.75 18.28 -0.82
N LYS A 166 16.66 17.31 -0.89
CA LYS A 166 17.19 16.63 0.31
C LYS A 166 17.70 17.63 1.36
N GLU A 167 18.32 18.70 0.90
CA GLU A 167 18.84 19.80 1.72
C GLU A 167 17.72 20.57 2.44
N GLN A 168 16.61 20.88 1.75
CA GLN A 168 15.45 21.52 2.37
C GLN A 168 14.81 20.66 3.46
N LEU A 169 14.73 19.33 3.24
CA LEU A 169 14.21 18.40 4.26
C LEU A 169 15.14 18.30 5.48
N GLU A 170 16.46 18.35 5.26
CA GLU A 170 17.45 18.37 6.35
C GLU A 170 17.39 19.67 7.16
N GLU A 171 17.21 20.82 6.51
CA GLU A 171 17.01 22.11 7.16
C GLU A 171 15.69 22.15 7.95
N GLU A 172 14.58 21.71 7.35
CA GLU A 172 13.29 21.60 8.05
C GLU A 172 13.38 20.67 9.25
N LYS A 173 14.11 19.55 9.14
CA LYS A 173 14.39 18.64 10.26
C LYS A 173 15.22 19.34 11.34
N LYS A 174 16.26 20.09 10.97
CA LYS A 174 17.11 20.84 11.92
C LYS A 174 16.31 21.90 12.68
N ILE A 175 15.46 22.65 11.98
CA ILE A 175 14.56 23.65 12.58
C ILE A 175 13.53 22.97 13.47
N SER A 176 12.95 21.85 13.03
CA SER A 176 11.99 21.09 13.85
C SER A 176 12.63 20.57 15.14
N LEU A 177 13.88 20.09 15.06
CA LEU A 177 14.63 19.63 16.22
C LEU A 177 15.00 20.76 17.17
N SER A 178 15.37 21.94 16.68
CA SER A 178 15.67 23.09 17.56
C SER A 178 14.44 23.61 18.29
N ILE A 179 13.25 23.51 17.71
CA ILE A 179 11.98 23.85 18.36
C ILE A 179 11.61 22.82 19.44
N ARG A 180 11.81 21.52 19.14
CA ARG A 180 11.46 20.42 20.05
C ARG A 180 12.46 20.28 21.20
N ILE A 181 13.75 20.51 20.93
CA ILE A 181 14.84 20.43 21.91
C ILE A 181 15.12 21.86 22.41
N LYS A 182 14.36 22.27 23.42
CA LYS A 182 14.58 23.56 24.07
C LYS A 182 15.91 23.52 24.86
N PRO A 183 16.72 24.58 24.79
CA PRO A 183 17.92 24.70 25.62
C PRO A 183 17.58 24.58 27.11
N LEU A 184 18.41 23.85 27.85
CA LEU A 184 18.23 23.60 29.27
C LEU A 184 18.64 24.84 30.08
N THR A 185 17.68 25.48 30.75
CA THR A 185 17.93 26.55 31.71
C THR A 185 18.11 25.96 33.11
N ILE A 186 19.35 25.62 33.44
CA ILE A 186 19.71 25.00 34.73
C ILE A 186 20.42 25.94 35.71
N GLU A 187 20.82 27.13 35.25
CA GLU A 187 21.50 28.13 36.09
C GLU A 187 20.57 28.72 37.14
N GLY A 188 21.01 28.75 38.41
CA GLY A 188 20.25 29.31 39.53
C GLY A 188 19.14 28.41 40.10
N LEU A 189 19.00 27.16 39.63
CA LEU A 189 18.07 26.20 40.23
C LEU A 189 18.63 25.60 41.53
N SER A 190 17.75 25.39 42.52
CA SER A 190 18.09 24.65 43.74
C SER A 190 18.25 23.14 43.46
N VAL A 191 18.97 22.43 44.34
CA VAL A 191 19.25 20.99 44.19
C VAL A 191 17.98 20.16 44.01
N ASP A 192 16.91 20.46 44.74
CA ASP A 192 15.64 19.72 44.61
C ASP A 192 14.95 19.98 43.27
N LYS A 193 15.01 21.21 42.75
CA LYS A 193 14.49 21.53 41.41
C LYS A 193 15.32 20.88 40.31
N LEU A 194 16.64 20.76 40.49
CA LEU A 194 17.51 20.03 39.56
C LEU A 194 17.18 18.54 39.53
N ARG A 195 16.89 17.92 40.68
CA ARG A 195 16.43 16.52 40.75
C ARG A 195 15.09 16.31 40.05
N GLN A 196 14.13 17.21 40.26
CA GLN A 196 12.84 17.16 39.54
C GLN A 196 13.03 17.29 38.03
N LYS A 197 13.87 18.24 37.57
CA LYS A 197 14.18 18.40 36.15
C LYS A 197 14.85 17.17 35.54
N ALA A 198 15.76 16.53 36.26
CA ALA A 198 16.37 15.28 35.81
C ALA A 198 15.34 14.16 35.65
N GLN A 199 14.40 14.04 36.58
CA GLN A 199 13.32 13.06 36.51
C GLN A 199 12.38 13.32 35.32
N GLU A 200 11.96 14.58 35.11
CA GLU A 200 11.14 14.97 33.96
C GLU A 200 11.81 14.63 32.61
N LEU A 201 13.11 14.91 32.49
CA LEU A 201 13.88 14.59 31.29
C LEU A 201 13.99 13.09 31.09
N TRP A 202 14.21 12.33 32.16
CA TRP A 202 14.28 10.87 32.10
C TRP A 202 12.96 10.27 31.62
N GLU A 203 11.83 10.68 32.18
CA GLU A 203 10.49 10.24 31.73
C GLU A 203 10.23 10.62 30.27
N CYS A 204 10.63 11.82 29.85
CA CYS A 204 10.54 12.26 28.46
C CYS A 204 11.38 11.38 27.52
N ILE A 205 12.62 11.06 27.89
CA ILE A 205 13.51 10.19 27.11
C ILE A 205 12.91 8.79 26.97
N VAL A 206 12.44 8.20 28.07
CA VAL A 206 11.80 6.87 28.04
C VAL A 206 10.62 6.87 27.07
N LYS A 207 9.77 7.89 27.13
CA LYS A 207 8.64 8.03 26.20
C LYS A 207 9.11 8.14 24.74
N LEU A 208 10.09 8.99 24.45
CA LEU A 208 10.61 9.17 23.08
C LEU A 208 11.26 7.89 22.53
N GLU A 209 11.96 7.12 23.35
CA GLU A 209 12.53 5.82 22.93
C GLU A 209 11.42 4.80 22.66
N THR A 210 10.34 4.77 23.45
CA THR A 210 9.20 3.90 23.14
C THR A 210 8.52 4.28 21.81
N GLU A 211 8.31 5.59 21.57
CA GLU A 211 7.75 6.07 20.30
C GLU A 211 8.66 5.73 19.11
N LYS A 212 9.98 5.87 19.28
CA LYS A 212 10.97 5.53 18.26
C LYS A 212 10.92 4.04 17.92
N TYR A 213 10.88 3.16 18.91
CA TYR A 213 10.78 1.73 18.69
C TYR A 213 9.54 1.36 17.87
N ASP A 214 8.37 1.91 18.21
CA ASP A 214 7.12 1.68 17.47
C ASP A 214 7.19 2.17 16.02
N LEU A 215 7.87 3.31 15.78
CA LEU A 215 8.10 3.83 14.44
C LEU A 215 9.06 2.94 13.62
N GLU A 216 10.13 2.45 14.24
CA GLU A 216 11.08 1.54 13.60
C GLU A 216 10.41 0.20 13.23
N GLU A 217 9.58 -0.36 14.11
CA GLU A 217 8.81 -1.57 13.81
C GLU A 217 7.79 -1.34 12.69
N ARG A 218 7.11 -0.18 12.68
CA ARG A 218 6.22 0.21 11.58
C ARG A 218 6.99 0.33 10.27
N GLN A 219 8.17 0.93 10.29
CA GLN A 219 9.02 1.06 9.11
C GLN A 219 9.41 -0.31 8.55
N LYS A 220 9.87 -1.25 9.40
CA LYS A 220 10.20 -2.62 8.98
C LYS A 220 9.02 -3.32 8.31
N ARG A 221 7.80 -3.14 8.85
CA ARG A 221 6.58 -3.69 8.25
C ARG A 221 6.30 -3.08 6.88
N GLN A 222 6.39 -1.75 6.76
CA GLN A 222 6.20 -1.07 5.48
C GLN A 222 7.25 -1.50 4.44
N ASP A 223 8.49 -1.72 4.84
CA ASP A 223 9.54 -2.22 3.96
C ASP A 223 9.26 -3.65 3.49
N TYR A 224 8.70 -4.50 4.35
CA TYR A 224 8.23 -5.82 3.97
C TYR A 224 7.08 -5.74 2.96
N ASP A 225 6.04 -4.96 3.25
CA ASP A 225 4.88 -4.77 2.37
C ASP A 225 5.33 -4.22 1.00
N LEU A 226 6.28 -3.27 0.98
CA LEU A 226 6.85 -2.75 -0.26
C LEU A 226 7.64 -3.79 -1.06
N LYS A 227 8.38 -4.68 -0.40
CA LYS A 227 9.07 -5.80 -1.06
C LYS A 227 8.07 -6.76 -1.69
N GLU A 228 7.01 -7.11 -0.97
CA GLU A 228 5.97 -8.00 -1.47
C GLU A 228 5.22 -7.39 -2.67
N LEU A 229 4.84 -6.12 -2.58
CA LEU A 229 4.18 -5.41 -3.68
C LEU A 229 5.07 -5.34 -4.93
N LYS A 230 6.38 -5.10 -4.77
CA LYS A 230 7.33 -5.12 -5.88
C LYS A 230 7.44 -6.50 -6.53
N GLU A 231 7.45 -7.57 -5.74
CA GLU A 231 7.50 -8.93 -6.29
C GLU A 231 6.19 -9.30 -6.99
N ARG A 232 5.03 -8.98 -6.42
CA ARG A 232 3.72 -9.13 -7.08
C ARG A 232 3.67 -8.36 -8.40
N GLN A 233 4.17 -7.12 -8.43
CA GLN A 233 4.27 -6.33 -9.65
C GLN A 233 5.18 -7.02 -10.68
N LYS A 234 6.33 -7.55 -10.26
CA LYS A 234 7.26 -8.28 -11.13
C LYS A 234 6.61 -9.53 -11.72
N GLN A 235 5.85 -10.28 -10.94
CA GLN A 235 5.09 -11.44 -11.40
C GLN A 235 4.02 -11.05 -12.43
N GLN A 236 3.26 -9.99 -12.17
CA GLN A 236 2.27 -9.47 -13.12
C GLN A 236 2.93 -9.06 -14.45
N LEU A 237 4.09 -8.40 -14.39
CA LEU A 237 4.85 -8.00 -15.57
C LEU A 237 5.39 -9.22 -16.35
N ARG A 238 5.88 -10.25 -15.65
CA ARG A 238 6.30 -11.54 -16.24
C ARG A 238 5.15 -12.25 -16.95
N HIS A 239 4.00 -12.37 -16.30
CA HIS A 239 2.80 -12.96 -16.91
C HIS A 239 2.33 -12.17 -18.13
N LYS A 240 2.39 -10.83 -18.06
CA LYS A 240 2.06 -9.96 -19.19
C LYS A 240 3.04 -10.10 -20.36
N ALA A 241 4.32 -10.31 -20.08
CA ALA A 241 5.34 -10.57 -21.10
C ALA A 241 5.07 -11.91 -21.80
N LEU A 242 4.84 -12.98 -21.02
CA LEU A 242 4.50 -14.31 -21.53
C LEU A 242 3.23 -14.30 -22.39
N LYS A 243 2.16 -13.63 -21.94
CA LYS A 243 0.92 -13.46 -22.74
C LYS A 243 1.13 -12.72 -24.06
N LYS A 244 2.16 -11.87 -24.14
CA LYS A 244 2.52 -11.16 -25.38
C LYS A 244 3.52 -11.94 -26.24
N GLY A 245 3.94 -13.12 -25.83
CA GLY A 245 4.97 -13.91 -26.51
C GLY A 245 6.38 -13.31 -26.38
N LEU A 246 6.58 -12.40 -25.42
CA LEU A 246 7.90 -11.87 -25.07
C LEU A 246 8.53 -12.74 -23.98
N ASP A 247 9.86 -12.66 -23.89
CA ASP A 247 10.64 -13.23 -22.79
C ASP A 247 10.07 -12.74 -21.44
N PRO A 248 9.85 -13.62 -20.44
CA PRO A 248 9.35 -13.25 -19.11
C PRO A 248 10.04 -12.03 -18.48
N GLU A 249 11.33 -11.79 -18.74
CA GLU A 249 12.03 -10.64 -18.15
C GLU A 249 11.95 -9.35 -18.96
N ALA A 250 11.39 -9.39 -20.18
CA ALA A 250 11.39 -8.28 -21.13
C ALA A 250 10.63 -7.03 -20.65
N LEU A 251 9.65 -7.18 -19.74
CA LEU A 251 8.90 -6.06 -19.15
C LEU A 251 9.41 -5.64 -17.77
N THR A 252 10.41 -6.32 -17.22
CA THR A 252 10.93 -6.08 -15.86
C THR A 252 12.19 -5.20 -15.85
N GLY A 253 12.78 -4.95 -17.02
CA GLY A 253 13.97 -4.11 -17.17
C GLY A 253 13.69 -2.61 -17.06
N LYS A 254 14.77 -1.82 -16.92
CA LYS A 254 14.72 -0.33 -16.90
C LYS A 254 14.16 0.30 -18.17
N HIS A 255 14.25 -0.41 -19.29
CA HIS A 255 13.87 0.09 -20.61
C HIS A 255 12.77 -0.79 -21.19
N PRO A 256 11.82 -0.22 -21.95
CA PRO A 256 10.79 -0.99 -22.64
C PRO A 256 11.39 -2.11 -23.51
N PRO A 257 10.70 -3.25 -23.67
CA PRO A 257 11.18 -4.33 -24.52
C PRO A 257 11.36 -3.87 -25.96
N LYS A 258 12.41 -4.38 -26.62
CA LYS A 258 12.63 -4.14 -28.05
C LYS A 258 11.49 -4.76 -28.85
N ILE A 259 10.82 -3.93 -29.65
CA ILE A 259 9.76 -4.37 -30.56
C ILE A 259 10.45 -5.05 -31.76
N GLN A 260 10.15 -6.32 -32.00
CA GLN A 260 10.59 -6.98 -33.23
C GLN A 260 9.68 -6.51 -34.37
N VAL A 261 10.22 -5.67 -35.26
CA VAL A 261 9.51 -5.15 -36.45
C VAL A 261 9.38 -6.18 -37.56
N ALA A 262 10.12 -7.29 -37.47
CA ALA A 262 10.09 -8.37 -38.45
C ALA A 262 10.00 -9.72 -37.73
N SER A 263 9.14 -10.61 -38.22
CA SER A 263 8.97 -11.96 -37.67
C SER A 263 10.22 -12.80 -37.92
N LYS A 264 10.57 -13.72 -36.99
CA LYS A 264 11.63 -14.72 -37.24
C LYS A 264 11.36 -15.57 -38.49
N TYR A 265 10.08 -15.70 -38.87
CA TYR A 265 9.65 -16.43 -40.07
C TYR A 265 9.68 -15.59 -41.36
N GLU A 266 9.84 -14.27 -41.25
CA GLU A 266 9.93 -13.36 -42.40
C GLU A 266 11.28 -13.49 -43.11
N ARG A 267 12.32 -13.96 -42.39
CA ARG A 267 13.63 -14.30 -42.93
C ARG A 267 13.72 -15.72 -43.48
N ARG A 268 12.62 -16.31 -43.96
CA ARG A 268 12.72 -17.52 -44.78
C ARG A 268 13.08 -17.08 -46.18
N VAL A 269 14.25 -17.50 -46.68
CA VAL A 269 14.61 -17.31 -48.09
C VAL A 269 13.47 -17.89 -48.91
N ASP A 270 12.77 -17.03 -49.63
CA ASP A 270 11.60 -17.43 -50.39
C ASP A 270 12.04 -18.42 -51.48
N THR A 271 11.65 -19.68 -51.29
CA THR A 271 12.01 -20.81 -52.16
C THR A 271 11.18 -20.86 -53.43
N ARG A 272 10.19 -19.97 -53.59
CA ARG A 272 9.42 -19.84 -54.83
C ARG A 272 10.33 -19.42 -55.98
N SER A 273 10.02 -19.87 -57.19
CA SER A 273 10.77 -19.48 -58.39
C SER A 273 10.58 -17.98 -58.69
N TYR A 274 11.46 -17.41 -59.53
CA TYR A 274 11.32 -16.01 -59.95
C TYR A 274 9.93 -15.75 -60.56
N ASP A 275 9.45 -16.64 -61.42
CA ASP A 275 8.15 -16.53 -62.07
C ASP A 275 6.98 -16.59 -61.07
N ASP A 276 7.07 -17.43 -60.03
CA ASP A 276 6.04 -17.51 -58.99
C ASP A 276 5.99 -16.24 -58.14
N LYS A 277 7.16 -15.65 -57.84
CA LYS A 277 7.24 -14.36 -57.13
C LYS A 277 6.70 -13.24 -57.99
N LYS A 278 7.01 -13.24 -59.28
CA LYS A 278 6.53 -12.26 -60.26
C LYS A 278 4.99 -12.28 -60.33
N LYS A 279 4.39 -13.46 -60.44
CA LYS A 279 2.92 -13.65 -60.48
C LYS A 279 2.18 -13.14 -59.24
N LEU A 280 2.80 -13.20 -58.06
CA LEU A 280 2.22 -12.65 -56.82
C LEU A 280 2.04 -11.13 -56.86
N PHE A 281 2.80 -10.43 -57.70
CA PHE A 281 2.74 -8.97 -57.84
C PHE A 281 2.24 -8.51 -59.22
N GLU A 282 2.06 -9.42 -60.19
CA GLU A 282 1.59 -9.12 -61.54
C GLU A 282 0.05 -9.09 -61.68
N GLY A 283 -0.72 -9.34 -60.62
CA GLY A 283 -2.11 -9.78 -60.79
C GLY A 283 -3.24 -8.79 -60.47
N ASP A 284 -3.01 -7.70 -59.75
CA ASP A 284 -4.14 -7.00 -59.13
C ASP A 284 -4.61 -5.77 -59.92
N LEU A 285 -3.71 -4.99 -60.50
CA LEU A 285 -4.11 -3.74 -61.15
C LEU A 285 -4.87 -3.96 -62.45
N GLU A 286 -4.41 -4.86 -63.31
CA GLU A 286 -5.07 -5.18 -64.59
C GLU A 286 -6.42 -5.86 -64.38
N LYS A 287 -6.50 -6.75 -63.38
CA LYS A 287 -7.75 -7.43 -63.02
C LYS A 287 -8.77 -6.44 -62.44
N LEU A 288 -8.34 -5.57 -61.52
CA LEU A 288 -9.21 -4.55 -60.91
C LEU A 288 -9.69 -3.52 -61.94
N ASN A 289 -8.84 -3.19 -62.93
CA ASN A 289 -9.20 -2.31 -64.03
C ASN A 289 -10.18 -2.98 -65.01
N LYS A 290 -10.01 -4.29 -65.28
CA LYS A 290 -10.96 -5.08 -66.06
C LYS A 290 -12.31 -5.19 -65.36
N ASP A 291 -12.32 -5.53 -64.07
CA ASP A 291 -13.55 -5.61 -63.27
C ASP A 291 -14.26 -4.25 -63.20
N PHE A 292 -13.50 -3.15 -63.10
CA PHE A 292 -14.05 -1.79 -63.15
C PHE A 292 -14.66 -1.45 -64.52
N LEU A 293 -13.97 -1.76 -65.62
CA LEU A 293 -14.48 -1.54 -66.97
C LEU A 293 -15.74 -2.37 -67.25
N GLU A 294 -15.78 -3.62 -66.79
CA GLU A 294 -16.92 -4.52 -66.93
C GLU A 294 -18.12 -4.02 -66.13
N LYS A 295 -17.90 -3.51 -64.91
CA LYS A 295 -18.94 -2.85 -64.12
C LYS A 295 -19.49 -1.60 -64.80
N VAL A 296 -18.63 -0.71 -65.29
CA VAL A 296 -19.06 0.49 -66.02
C VAL A 296 -19.83 0.12 -67.30
N TRP A 297 -19.42 -0.94 -67.98
CA TRP A 297 -20.13 -1.44 -69.15
C TRP A 297 -21.51 -2.01 -68.80
N GLN A 298 -21.63 -2.79 -67.72
CA GLN A 298 -22.91 -3.30 -67.22
C GLN A 298 -23.86 -2.16 -66.80
N GLU A 299 -23.38 -1.20 -66.01
CA GLU A 299 -24.18 -0.04 -65.60
C GLU A 299 -24.66 0.77 -66.81
N ARG A 300 -23.82 0.90 -67.84
CA ARG A 300 -24.19 1.58 -69.09
C ARG A 300 -25.15 0.74 -69.93
N ALA A 301 -24.99 -0.58 -69.97
CA ALA A 301 -25.93 -1.46 -70.66
C ALA A 301 -27.31 -1.44 -70.00
N GLU A 302 -27.38 -1.38 -68.67
CA GLU A 302 -28.64 -1.24 -67.90
C GLU A 302 -29.28 0.15 -68.04
N GLN A 303 -28.52 1.20 -68.33
CA GLN A 303 -29.07 2.55 -68.58
C GLN A 303 -29.67 2.72 -69.98
N PHE A 304 -29.25 1.91 -70.96
CA PHE A 304 -29.62 2.07 -72.36
C PHE A 304 -30.33 0.84 -72.96
N GLY A 305 -30.58 -0.21 -72.17
CA GLY A 305 -31.39 -1.38 -72.50
C GLY A 305 -32.64 -1.46 -71.64
#